data_AF-A0AAF3JBR1-F1
#
_entry.id   AF-A0AAF3JBR1-F1
#
_cell.length_a   1.000
_cell.length_b   1.000
_cell.length_c   1.000
_cell.angle_alpha   90.00
_cell.angle_beta   90.00
_cell.angle_gamma   90.00
#
_symmetry.space_group_name_H-M   'P 1'
#
loop_
_entity.id
_entity.type
_entity.pdbx_description
1 polymer ?
#
loop_
_entity_poly.entity_id
_entity_poly.type
_entity_poly.pdbx_seq_one_letter_code
_entity_poly.pdbx_strand_id
1 'polypeptide(L)'
;MYNEELGAGYILLEFIEKLSLCHVYHNLQEKPLIEIIGHLAEIAIRGLKLEKKIEKIEQKNAWDVILKDIAELTVTEKRFIDMKVVFPDQSTQIDYILQKFPSIFADFQKFQDLRMTNSPIQLLCHGDLWTTNILFTKDEKGEFQVKALIDWQLFHIGSPVEDLVFLLYSALGPNEIKRTNFYLQVYYDLIKNAVGEEKCPWGEINELIKQYEISYIHMISIIHPMNVNGFEDQIIACDENEIDWCRENFGLKSAAITAELCRCFEKWIQ
;
A
#
# COMPACT_ATOMS: atom_id res chain seq x y z
N MET A 1 -23.45 13.66 34.83
CA MET A 1 -24.45 13.17 33.86
C MET A 1 -23.69 12.48 32.74
N TYR A 2 -23.50 11.16 32.87
CA TYR A 2 -23.05 10.33 31.76
C TYR A 2 -24.28 10.07 30.88
N ASN A 3 -24.20 10.46 29.61
CA ASN A 3 -25.32 10.38 28.69
C ASN A 3 -25.54 8.91 28.27
N GLU A 4 -26.81 8.53 28.21
CA GLU A 4 -27.33 7.21 27.88
C GLU A 4 -26.92 6.75 26.46
N GLU A 5 -26.50 5.49 26.37
CA GLU A 5 -26.69 4.55 25.25
C GLU A 5 -26.41 5.04 23.81
N LEU A 6 -25.12 5.15 23.46
CA LEU A 6 -24.72 4.88 22.07
C LEU A 6 -24.91 3.38 21.81
N GLY A 7 -26.03 3.01 21.20
CA GLY A 7 -26.29 1.62 20.80
C GLY A 7 -25.17 1.09 19.90
N ALA A 8 -24.77 -0.16 20.10
CA ALA A 8 -23.78 -0.81 19.24
C ALA A 8 -24.32 -0.95 17.80
N GLY A 9 -23.55 -0.51 16.82
CA GLY A 9 -23.83 -0.75 15.41
C GLY A 9 -23.39 -2.16 15.00
N TYR A 10 -24.25 -2.91 14.32
CA TYR A 10 -23.95 -4.24 13.83
C TYR A 10 -24.09 -4.29 12.31
N ILE A 11 -23.11 -4.89 11.64
CA ILE A 11 -23.16 -5.19 10.20
C ILE A 11 -23.13 -6.71 10.08
N LEU A 12 -24.14 -7.29 9.44
CA LEU A 12 -24.17 -8.71 9.10
C LEU A 12 -23.62 -8.87 7.68
N LEU A 13 -22.58 -9.67 7.53
CA LEU A 13 -21.92 -9.96 6.27
C LEU A 13 -22.06 -11.44 5.93
N GLU A 14 -21.89 -11.77 4.65
CA GLU A 14 -21.77 -13.16 4.21
C GLU A 14 -20.54 -13.82 4.86
N PHE A 15 -20.70 -15.05 5.33
CA PHE A 15 -19.60 -15.85 5.84
C PHE A 15 -18.94 -16.62 4.69
N ILE A 16 -17.63 -16.43 4.52
CA ILE A 16 -16.85 -17.08 3.47
C ILE A 16 -15.98 -18.18 4.10
N GLU A 17 -16.22 -19.42 3.69
CA GLU A 17 -15.45 -20.59 4.15
C GLU A 17 -14.11 -20.74 3.41
N LYS A 18 -13.17 -21.45 4.04
CA LYS A 18 -11.89 -21.91 3.44
C LYS A 18 -11.00 -20.78 2.91
N LEU A 19 -10.93 -19.69 3.65
CA LEU A 19 -10.05 -18.58 3.36
C LEU A 19 -8.57 -18.97 3.56
N SER A 20 -7.72 -18.42 2.71
CA SER A 20 -6.26 -18.48 2.82
C SER A 20 -5.75 -17.07 3.05
N LEU A 21 -4.92 -16.89 4.08
CA LEU A 21 -4.31 -15.60 4.37
C LEU A 21 -3.04 -15.42 3.53
N CYS A 22 -2.85 -14.23 2.99
CA CYS A 22 -1.62 -13.81 2.35
C CYS A 22 -0.97 -12.71 3.21
N HIS A 23 -0.22 -13.13 4.23
CA HIS A 23 0.54 -12.21 5.08
C HIS A 23 1.68 -11.50 4.31
N VAL A 24 2.23 -10.44 4.90
CA VAL A 24 3.30 -9.61 4.30
C VAL A 24 4.57 -10.36 3.93
N TYR A 25 4.83 -11.51 4.57
CA TYR A 25 5.96 -12.39 4.27
C TYR A 25 5.70 -13.38 3.13
N HIS A 26 4.46 -13.48 2.65
CA HIS A 26 4.13 -14.18 1.41
C HIS A 26 4.31 -13.25 0.20
N ASN A 27 4.43 -13.86 -0.98
CA ASN A 27 4.44 -13.16 -2.25
C ASN A 27 3.29 -13.64 -3.12
N LEU A 28 2.67 -12.74 -3.88
CA LEU A 28 1.68 -13.11 -4.87
C LEU A 28 2.33 -13.45 -6.20
N GLN A 29 1.77 -14.47 -6.85
CA GLN A 29 2.12 -14.80 -8.22
C GLN A 29 1.62 -13.70 -9.17
N GLU A 30 2.24 -13.59 -10.34
CA GLU A 30 1.93 -12.53 -11.32
C GLU A 30 0.45 -12.52 -11.71
N LYS A 31 -0.14 -13.69 -11.98
CA LYS A 31 -1.54 -13.80 -12.42
C LYS A 31 -2.54 -13.21 -11.41
N PRO A 32 -2.61 -13.67 -10.14
CA PRO A 32 -3.51 -13.07 -9.17
C PRO A 32 -3.18 -11.60 -8.89
N LEU A 33 -1.91 -11.19 -8.97
CA LEU A 33 -1.56 -9.78 -8.81
C LEU A 33 -2.13 -8.91 -9.94
N ILE A 34 -2.03 -9.35 -11.20
CA ILE A 34 -2.65 -8.65 -12.34
C ILE A 34 -4.18 -8.60 -12.20
N GLU A 35 -4.81 -9.67 -11.70
CA GLU A 35 -6.25 -9.70 -11.42
C GLU A 35 -6.64 -8.63 -10.38
N ILE A 36 -5.90 -8.52 -9.28
CA ILE A 36 -6.14 -7.50 -8.24
C ILE A 36 -5.93 -6.10 -8.82
N ILE A 37 -4.88 -5.88 -9.62
CA ILE A 37 -4.65 -4.60 -10.31
C ILE A 37 -5.84 -4.24 -11.23
N GLY A 38 -6.44 -5.24 -11.87
CA GLY A 38 -7.68 -5.10 -12.64
C GLY A 38 -8.85 -4.62 -11.78
N HIS A 39 -9.05 -5.21 -10.61
CA HIS A 39 -10.09 -4.78 -9.66
C HIS A 39 -9.84 -3.36 -9.13
N LEU A 40 -8.59 -3.01 -8.83
CA LEU A 40 -8.22 -1.65 -8.45
C LEU A 40 -8.54 -0.64 -9.54
N ALA A 41 -8.25 -0.97 -10.80
CA ALA A 41 -8.57 -0.09 -11.91
C ALA A 41 -10.09 0.11 -12.05
N GLU A 42 -10.88 -0.95 -11.87
CA GLU A 42 -12.35 -0.85 -11.87
C GLU A 42 -12.87 0.01 -10.72
N ILE A 43 -12.35 -0.16 -9.51
CA ILE A 43 -12.71 0.62 -8.32
C ILE A 43 -12.41 2.10 -8.57
N ALA A 44 -11.18 2.41 -9.02
CA ALA A 44 -10.73 3.76 -9.27
C ALA A 44 -11.68 4.52 -10.22
N ILE A 45 -12.05 3.92 -11.34
CA ILE A 45 -12.93 4.57 -12.33
C ILE A 45 -14.42 4.49 -11.96
N ARG A 46 -14.80 3.74 -10.91
CA ARG A 46 -16.20 3.62 -10.49
C ARG A 46 -16.78 4.96 -10.06
N GLY A 47 -15.93 5.92 -9.67
CA GLY A 47 -16.32 7.29 -9.40
C GLY A 47 -17.12 7.93 -10.53
N LEU A 48 -16.77 7.63 -11.79
CA LEU A 48 -17.49 8.08 -12.99
C LEU A 48 -18.98 7.69 -13.02
N LYS A 49 -19.32 6.55 -12.40
CA LYS A 49 -20.70 6.04 -12.38
C LYS A 49 -21.48 6.51 -11.15
N LEU A 50 -20.79 7.11 -10.18
CA LEU A 50 -21.33 7.40 -8.86
C LEU A 50 -21.43 8.90 -8.57
N GLU A 51 -21.20 9.78 -9.55
CA GLU A 51 -21.16 11.26 -9.42
C GLU A 51 -22.19 11.86 -8.44
N LYS A 52 -23.47 11.43 -8.50
CA LYS A 52 -24.55 11.95 -7.62
C LYS A 52 -24.55 11.42 -6.17
N LYS A 53 -23.83 10.33 -5.89
CA LYS A 53 -23.71 9.71 -4.56
C LYS A 53 -22.39 10.06 -3.87
N ILE A 54 -21.43 10.59 -4.61
CA ILE A 54 -20.08 10.88 -4.11
C ILE A 54 -20.03 12.15 -3.25
N GLU A 55 -21.00 13.06 -3.37
CA GLU A 55 -21.07 14.29 -2.53
C GLU A 55 -21.04 14.01 -1.02
N LYS A 56 -21.38 12.79 -0.58
CA LYS A 56 -21.38 12.35 0.82
C LYS A 56 -20.12 11.60 1.24
N ILE A 57 -19.25 11.22 0.32
CA ILE A 57 -17.98 10.56 0.63
C ILE A 57 -17.00 11.66 1.08
N GLU A 58 -16.24 11.39 2.14
CA GLU A 58 -15.21 12.32 2.58
C GLU A 58 -14.24 12.59 1.44
N GLN A 59 -14.11 13.86 1.08
CA GLN A 59 -13.16 14.31 0.04
C GLN A 59 -11.73 14.40 0.58
N LYS A 60 -11.52 14.14 1.87
CA LYS A 60 -10.19 14.15 2.47
C LYS A 60 -9.55 12.79 2.29
N ASN A 61 -8.31 12.79 1.84
CA ASN A 61 -7.52 11.56 1.81
C ASN A 61 -7.34 11.06 3.24
N ALA A 62 -7.83 9.86 3.53
CA ALA A 62 -7.77 9.27 4.87
C ALA A 62 -6.32 9.14 5.35
N TRP A 63 -5.37 8.91 4.44
CA TRP A 63 -3.95 8.88 4.73
C TRP A 63 -3.36 10.24 5.05
N ASP A 64 -3.87 11.35 4.52
CA ASP A 64 -3.38 12.67 4.94
C ASP A 64 -3.71 12.95 6.40
N VAL A 65 -4.77 12.34 6.94
CA VAL A 65 -5.13 12.41 8.36
C VAL A 65 -4.30 11.40 9.14
N ILE A 66 -4.33 10.12 8.75
CA ILE A 66 -3.63 9.05 9.47
C ILE A 66 -2.13 9.27 9.49
N LEU A 67 -1.51 9.62 8.35
CA LEU A 67 -0.07 9.89 8.30
C LEU A 67 0.29 11.05 9.22
N LYS A 68 -0.53 12.08 9.40
CA LYS A 68 -0.20 13.14 10.38
C LYS A 68 -0.14 12.60 11.81
N ASP A 69 -0.97 11.62 12.14
CA ASP A 69 -1.03 11.02 13.47
C ASP A 69 0.06 9.95 13.70
N ILE A 70 0.46 9.22 12.66
CA ILE A 70 1.46 8.12 12.78
C ILE A 70 2.88 8.51 12.33
N ALA A 71 3.01 9.60 11.56
CA ALA A 71 4.28 10.13 11.06
C ALA A 71 4.77 11.25 11.98
N GLU A 72 5.21 10.87 13.17
CA GLU A 72 6.10 11.74 13.94
C GLU A 72 7.54 11.45 13.51
N LEU A 73 8.31 12.50 13.19
CA LEU A 73 9.68 12.37 12.68
C LEU A 73 10.54 11.53 13.63
N THR A 74 10.56 11.91 14.91
CA THR A 74 11.34 11.24 15.97
C THR A 74 10.93 9.78 16.17
N VAL A 75 9.62 9.49 16.12
CA VAL A 75 9.09 8.13 16.25
C VAL A 75 9.51 7.28 15.06
N THR A 76 9.44 7.83 13.84
CA THR A 76 9.79 7.09 12.63
C THR A 76 11.31 6.87 12.54
N GLU A 77 12.12 7.86 12.90
CA GLU A 77 13.58 7.70 13.05
C GLU A 77 13.92 6.61 14.05
N LYS A 78 13.25 6.59 15.21
CA LYS A 78 13.41 5.51 16.19
C LYS A 78 13.05 4.15 15.60
N ARG A 79 11.95 4.03 14.86
CA ARG A 79 11.56 2.76 14.24
C ARG A 79 12.63 2.26 13.27
N PHE A 80 13.23 3.15 12.47
CA PHE A 80 14.38 2.80 11.62
C PHE A 80 15.61 2.36 12.42
N ILE A 81 15.91 3.03 13.54
CA ILE A 81 17.02 2.62 14.42
C ILE A 81 16.77 1.21 14.99
N ASP A 82 15.56 0.95 15.46
CA ASP A 82 15.16 -0.36 16.00
C ASP A 82 15.21 -1.44 14.90
N MET A 83 14.84 -1.11 13.67
CA MET A 83 14.96 -1.99 12.51
C MET A 83 16.41 -2.44 12.25
N LYS A 84 17.42 -1.61 12.56
CA LYS A 84 18.85 -2.01 12.48
C LYS A 84 19.22 -3.10 13.50
N VAL A 85 18.49 -3.19 14.60
CA VAL A 85 18.68 -4.27 15.60
C VAL A 85 18.11 -5.58 15.06
N VAL A 86 16.96 -5.52 14.39
CA VAL A 86 16.29 -6.69 13.78
C VAL A 86 17.06 -7.19 12.56
N PHE A 87 17.48 -6.28 11.67
CA PHE A 87 18.21 -6.58 10.44
C PHE A 87 19.51 -5.77 10.33
N PRO A 88 20.59 -6.19 11.02
CA PRO A 88 21.85 -5.45 11.05
C PRO A 88 22.51 -5.28 9.66
N ASP A 89 22.29 -6.22 8.75
CA ASP A 89 22.78 -6.21 7.37
C ASP A 89 22.19 -5.07 6.53
N GLN A 90 21.02 -4.54 6.90
CA GLN A 90 20.37 -3.42 6.22
C GLN A 90 20.86 -2.04 6.73
N SER A 91 21.75 -2.01 7.73
CA SER A 91 22.16 -0.77 8.43
C SER A 91 22.63 0.35 7.52
N THR A 92 23.46 0.06 6.51
CA THR A 92 23.98 1.10 5.60
C THR A 92 22.88 1.78 4.80
N GLN A 93 21.88 1.02 4.35
CA GLN A 93 20.75 1.56 3.60
C GLN A 93 19.80 2.34 4.53
N ILE A 94 19.58 1.82 5.75
CA ILE A 94 18.79 2.52 6.76
C ILE A 94 19.44 3.85 7.14
N ASP A 95 20.76 3.90 7.32
CA ASP A 95 21.49 5.14 7.63
C ASP A 95 21.36 6.17 6.50
N TYR A 96 21.39 5.72 5.24
CA TYR A 96 21.14 6.58 4.08
C TYR A 96 19.72 7.16 4.10
N ILE A 97 18.71 6.35 4.40
CA ILE A 97 17.31 6.80 4.50
C ILE A 97 17.17 7.80 5.65
N LEU A 98 17.68 7.48 6.84
CA LEU A 98 17.66 8.35 8.01
C LEU A 98 18.28 9.73 7.75
N GLN A 99 19.38 9.78 6.98
CA GLN A 99 20.01 11.05 6.62
C GLN A 99 19.09 11.95 5.76
N LYS A 100 18.28 11.35 4.89
CA LYS A 100 17.43 12.09 3.93
C LYS A 100 15.99 12.27 4.41
N PHE A 101 15.49 11.40 5.28
CA PHE A 101 14.11 11.37 5.74
C PHE A 101 13.60 12.71 6.31
N PRO A 102 14.39 13.51 7.08
CA PRO A 102 13.94 14.82 7.56
C PRO A 102 13.51 15.80 6.46
N SER A 103 14.06 15.68 5.25
CA SER A 103 13.68 16.53 4.11
C SER A 103 12.23 16.30 3.66
N ILE A 104 11.69 15.09 3.84
CA ILE A 104 10.28 14.78 3.54
C ILE A 104 9.37 15.50 4.53
N PHE A 105 9.77 15.57 5.80
CA PHE A 105 8.99 16.24 6.85
C PHE A 105 9.04 17.75 6.73
N ALA A 106 10.20 18.30 6.35
CA ALA A 106 10.34 19.73 6.08
C ALA A 106 9.38 20.21 4.99
N ASP A 107 9.15 19.37 3.97
CA ASP A 107 8.32 19.65 2.81
C ASP A 107 7.04 18.76 2.77
N PHE A 108 6.50 18.35 3.94
CA PHE A 108 5.45 17.33 4.02
C PHE A 108 4.23 17.65 3.15
N GLN A 109 3.78 18.92 3.14
CA GLN A 109 2.67 19.37 2.30
C GLN A 109 2.98 19.23 0.80
N LYS A 110 4.22 19.55 0.38
CA LYS A 110 4.63 19.39 -1.01
C LYS A 110 4.64 17.91 -1.42
N PHE A 111 5.04 17.00 -0.53
CA PHE A 111 4.91 15.56 -0.79
C PHE A 111 3.44 15.14 -0.88
N GLN A 112 2.54 15.67 -0.04
CA GLN A 112 1.10 15.43 -0.18
C GLN A 112 0.59 15.90 -1.55
N ASP A 113 0.90 17.13 -1.93
CA ASP A 113 0.44 17.73 -3.19
C ASP A 113 0.95 16.95 -4.41
N LEU A 114 2.20 16.46 -4.36
CA LEU A 114 2.79 15.65 -5.43
C LEU A 114 2.18 14.25 -5.55
N ARG A 115 1.50 13.75 -4.50
CA ARG A 115 0.71 12.51 -4.57
C ARG A 115 -0.69 12.75 -5.11
N MET A 116 -1.19 13.98 -5.11
CA MET A 116 -2.53 14.25 -5.62
C MET A 116 -2.55 14.13 -7.14
N THR A 117 -3.61 13.49 -7.65
CA THR A 117 -3.84 13.41 -9.09
C THR A 117 -4.69 14.59 -9.52
N ASN A 118 -4.19 15.43 -10.42
CA ASN A 118 -5.00 16.42 -11.12
C ASN A 118 -5.86 15.74 -12.19
N SER A 119 -6.71 14.82 -11.74
CA SER A 119 -7.54 14.03 -12.61
C SER A 119 -8.76 14.85 -13.06
N PRO A 120 -9.16 14.75 -14.34
CA PRO A 120 -10.43 15.32 -14.80
C PRO A 120 -11.65 14.59 -14.23
N ILE A 121 -11.44 13.48 -13.50
CA ILE A 121 -12.49 12.60 -12.98
C ILE A 121 -12.23 12.30 -11.50
N GLN A 122 -13.28 12.02 -10.74
CA GLN A 122 -13.12 11.55 -9.37
C GLN A 122 -12.69 10.08 -9.39
N LEU A 123 -11.55 9.80 -8.75
CA LEU A 123 -11.01 8.46 -8.58
C LEU A 123 -11.26 7.97 -7.16
N LEU A 124 -11.77 6.74 -7.05
CA LEU A 124 -12.05 6.13 -5.75
C LEU A 124 -10.88 5.26 -5.31
N CYS A 125 -10.56 5.32 -4.03
CA CYS A 125 -9.52 4.49 -3.43
C CYS A 125 -10.15 3.62 -2.37
N HIS A 126 -9.71 2.36 -2.30
CA HIS A 126 -9.97 1.54 -1.13
C HIS A 126 -9.34 2.19 0.11
N GLY A 127 -8.15 2.78 -0.07
CA GLY A 127 -7.36 3.43 0.96
C GLY A 127 -6.58 2.39 1.75
N ASP A 128 -7.19 1.26 2.06
CA ASP A 128 -6.62 0.26 2.95
C ASP A 128 -6.26 -1.07 2.21
N LEU A 129 -5.53 -1.07 1.07
CA LEU A 129 -5.36 -2.30 0.26
C LEU A 129 -3.96 -2.96 0.28
N TRP A 130 -3.72 -3.79 1.29
CA TRP A 130 -2.61 -4.77 1.37
C TRP A 130 -3.16 -6.17 1.17
N THR A 131 -2.27 -7.14 0.98
CA THR A 131 -2.62 -8.56 0.83
C THR A 131 -3.48 -9.12 1.98
N THR A 132 -3.40 -8.57 3.19
CA THR A 132 -4.22 -9.03 4.33
C THR A 132 -5.68 -8.57 4.26
N ASN A 133 -5.97 -7.52 3.50
CA ASN A 133 -7.34 -7.01 3.26
C ASN A 133 -7.94 -7.59 1.98
N ILE A 134 -7.28 -8.59 1.40
CA ILE A 134 -7.75 -9.37 0.28
C ILE A 134 -8.02 -10.80 0.78
N LEU A 135 -9.27 -11.21 0.68
CA LEU A 135 -9.68 -12.56 1.01
C LEU A 135 -9.36 -13.47 -0.17
N PHE A 136 -8.50 -14.47 0.07
CA PHE A 136 -8.15 -15.45 -0.93
C PHE A 136 -8.72 -16.83 -0.64
N THR A 137 -8.86 -17.61 -1.69
CA THR A 137 -8.86 -19.09 -1.62
C THR A 137 -7.66 -19.60 -2.40
N LYS A 138 -7.36 -20.90 -2.31
CA LYS A 138 -6.37 -21.55 -3.16
C LYS A 138 -7.06 -22.50 -4.13
N ASP A 139 -6.61 -22.52 -5.37
CA ASP A 139 -7.05 -23.52 -6.34
C ASP A 139 -6.34 -24.87 -6.12
N GLU A 140 -6.66 -25.86 -6.97
CA GLU A 140 -6.09 -27.21 -6.89
C GLU A 140 -4.55 -27.24 -7.04
N LYS A 141 -3.94 -26.18 -7.58
CA LYS A 141 -2.49 -26.03 -7.74
C LYS A 141 -1.86 -25.22 -6.60
N GLY A 142 -2.67 -24.75 -5.65
CA GLY A 142 -2.23 -23.90 -4.56
C GLY A 142 -2.10 -22.42 -4.93
N GLU A 143 -2.55 -21.99 -6.11
CA GLU A 143 -2.50 -20.58 -6.51
C GLU A 143 -3.59 -19.79 -5.81
N PHE A 144 -3.23 -18.60 -5.31
CA PHE A 144 -4.20 -17.69 -4.70
C PHE A 144 -5.22 -17.22 -5.73
N GLN A 145 -6.50 -17.23 -5.31
CA GLN A 145 -7.64 -16.72 -6.08
C GLN A 145 -8.40 -15.72 -5.23
N VAL A 146 -8.59 -14.52 -5.77
CA VAL A 146 -9.29 -13.42 -5.10
C VAL A 146 -10.75 -13.79 -4.88
N LYS A 147 -11.27 -13.54 -3.67
CA LYS A 147 -12.68 -13.73 -3.34
C LYS A 147 -13.38 -12.44 -2.96
N ALA A 148 -12.74 -11.61 -2.14
CA ALA A 148 -13.31 -10.33 -1.76
C ALA A 148 -12.21 -9.36 -1.32
N LEU A 149 -12.50 -8.06 -1.45
CA LEU A 149 -11.75 -7.02 -0.78
C LEU A 149 -12.55 -6.60 0.46
N ILE A 150 -11.89 -6.46 1.59
CA ILE A 150 -12.50 -6.12 2.88
C ILE A 150 -11.82 -4.91 3.51
N ASP A 151 -12.39 -4.43 4.60
CA ASP A 151 -11.87 -3.29 5.37
C ASP A 151 -11.89 -1.95 4.60
N TRP A 152 -13.10 -1.57 4.17
CA TRP A 152 -13.37 -0.34 3.43
C TRP A 152 -13.45 0.91 4.33
N GLN A 153 -12.92 0.86 5.55
CA GLN A 153 -13.05 1.94 6.53
C GLN A 153 -12.34 3.23 6.08
N LEU A 154 -11.31 3.11 5.24
CA LEU A 154 -10.56 4.25 4.68
C LEU A 154 -10.99 4.61 3.25
N PHE A 155 -12.14 4.13 2.78
CA PHE A 155 -12.60 4.41 1.44
C PHE A 155 -12.83 5.91 1.21
N HIS A 156 -12.22 6.48 0.18
CA HIS A 156 -12.29 7.92 -0.10
C HIS A 156 -12.02 8.27 -1.57
N ILE A 157 -12.16 9.56 -1.90
CA ILE A 157 -11.75 10.10 -3.22
C ILE A 157 -10.30 10.55 -3.11
N GLY A 158 -9.42 9.98 -3.93
CA GLY A 158 -7.99 10.18 -3.75
C GLY A 158 -7.18 9.83 -4.99
N SER A 159 -5.87 9.68 -4.78
CA SER A 159 -5.00 9.13 -5.81
C SER A 159 -4.98 7.62 -5.69
N PRO A 160 -5.51 6.86 -6.67
CA PRO A 160 -5.58 5.40 -6.58
C PRO A 160 -4.20 4.73 -6.68
N VAL A 161 -3.13 5.53 -6.84
CA VAL A 161 -1.76 5.09 -6.70
C VAL A 161 -1.43 4.63 -5.28
N GLU A 162 -2.15 5.14 -4.26
CA GLU A 162 -1.94 4.71 -2.88
C GLU A 162 -2.27 3.21 -2.68
N ASP A 163 -3.36 2.74 -3.31
CA ASP A 163 -3.75 1.33 -3.28
C ASP A 163 -2.69 0.47 -3.99
N LEU A 164 -2.11 0.97 -5.10
CA LEU A 164 -0.99 0.31 -5.76
C LEU A 164 0.25 0.24 -4.87
N VAL A 165 0.57 1.31 -4.14
CA VAL A 165 1.74 1.33 -3.24
C VAL A 165 1.59 0.25 -2.17
N PHE A 166 0.43 0.15 -1.51
CA PHE A 166 0.21 -0.87 -0.49
C PHE A 166 0.13 -2.29 -1.04
N LEU A 167 -0.55 -2.46 -2.17
CA LEU A 167 -0.64 -3.76 -2.83
C LEU A 167 0.75 -4.26 -3.20
N LEU A 168 1.54 -3.46 -3.93
CA LEU A 168 2.86 -3.88 -4.39
C LEU A 168 3.84 -4.05 -3.23
N TYR A 169 3.80 -3.18 -2.21
CA TYR A 169 4.59 -3.33 -0.99
C TYR A 169 4.33 -4.68 -0.29
N SER A 170 3.06 -5.06 -0.16
CA SER A 170 2.66 -6.29 0.55
C SER A 170 2.71 -7.54 -0.33
N ALA A 171 2.61 -7.43 -1.66
CA ALA A 171 2.51 -8.56 -2.57
C ALA A 171 3.83 -8.98 -3.23
N LEU A 172 4.75 -8.05 -3.49
CA LEU A 172 5.94 -8.33 -4.30
C LEU A 172 7.05 -9.01 -3.51
N GLY A 173 7.70 -10.01 -4.13
CA GLY A 173 8.95 -10.56 -3.66
C GLY A 173 10.17 -9.73 -4.09
N PRO A 174 11.37 -10.06 -3.57
CA PRO A 174 12.61 -9.34 -3.90
C PRO A 174 12.92 -9.25 -5.39
N ASN A 175 12.55 -10.27 -6.16
CA ASN A 175 12.79 -10.30 -7.62
C ASN A 175 11.75 -9.47 -8.36
N GLU A 176 10.50 -9.50 -7.91
CA GLU A 176 9.36 -8.87 -8.55
C GLU A 176 9.32 -7.35 -8.30
N ILE A 177 9.92 -6.84 -7.22
CA ILE A 177 10.09 -5.39 -6.98
C ILE A 177 10.79 -4.70 -8.16
N LYS A 178 11.75 -5.37 -8.80
CA LYS A 178 12.43 -4.85 -10.00
C LYS A 178 11.51 -4.74 -11.22
N ARG A 179 10.35 -5.39 -11.17
CA ARG A 179 9.30 -5.37 -12.19
C ARG A 179 8.14 -4.44 -11.82
N THR A 180 8.26 -3.60 -10.79
CA THR A 180 7.22 -2.63 -10.39
C THR A 180 6.67 -1.84 -11.59
N ASN A 181 7.54 -1.32 -12.47
CA ASN A 181 7.10 -0.58 -13.65
C ASN A 181 6.22 -1.38 -14.61
N PHE A 182 6.39 -2.71 -14.69
CA PHE A 182 5.50 -3.55 -15.49
C PHE A 182 4.08 -3.55 -14.91
N TYR A 183 3.93 -3.68 -13.59
CA TYR A 183 2.62 -3.64 -12.93
C TYR A 183 1.97 -2.25 -13.03
N LEU A 184 2.77 -1.19 -12.93
CA LEU A 184 2.29 0.19 -13.16
C LEU A 184 1.82 0.40 -14.60
N GLN A 185 2.53 -0.16 -15.58
CA GLN A 185 2.11 -0.11 -16.98
C GLN A 185 0.77 -0.82 -17.19
N VAL A 186 0.60 -2.02 -16.62
CA VAL A 186 -0.66 -2.76 -16.68
C VAL A 186 -1.81 -1.92 -16.12
N TYR A 187 -1.61 -1.30 -14.95
CA TYR A 187 -2.63 -0.43 -14.36
C TYR A 187 -2.95 0.81 -15.20
N TYR A 188 -1.91 1.50 -15.71
CA TYR A 188 -2.07 2.67 -16.58
C TYR A 188 -2.88 2.31 -17.84
N ASP A 189 -2.55 1.19 -18.49
CA ASP A 189 -3.24 0.76 -19.71
C ASP A 189 -4.70 0.41 -19.42
N LEU A 190 -4.99 -0.25 -18.30
CA LEU A 190 -6.37 -0.57 -17.90
C LEU A 190 -7.20 0.70 -17.70
N ILE A 191 -6.67 1.69 -16.97
CA ILE A 191 -7.35 2.96 -16.75
C ILE A 191 -7.53 3.71 -18.07
N LYS A 192 -6.44 3.92 -18.83
CA LYS A 192 -6.45 4.68 -20.10
C LYS A 192 -7.43 4.07 -21.10
N ASN A 193 -7.45 2.74 -21.23
CA ASN A 193 -8.38 2.05 -22.13
C ASN A 193 -9.83 2.18 -21.67
N ALA A 194 -10.09 2.19 -20.36
CA ALA A 194 -11.45 2.25 -19.83
C ALA A 194 -12.06 3.66 -19.89
N VAL A 195 -11.26 4.72 -19.69
CA VAL A 195 -11.77 6.10 -19.61
C VAL A 195 -11.48 6.94 -20.87
N GLY A 196 -10.54 6.51 -21.71
CA GLY A 196 -10.04 7.25 -22.86
C GLY A 196 -8.97 8.27 -22.48
N GLU A 197 -8.19 8.73 -23.47
CA GLU A 197 -7.03 9.61 -23.26
C GLU A 197 -7.40 10.93 -22.58
N GLU A 198 -8.50 11.56 -22.98
CA GLU A 198 -8.95 12.84 -22.40
C GLU A 198 -9.33 12.77 -20.91
N LYS A 199 -9.73 11.59 -20.44
CA LYS A 199 -10.14 11.36 -19.05
C LYS A 199 -9.08 10.62 -18.24
N CYS A 200 -8.00 10.19 -18.88
CA CYS A 200 -6.94 9.48 -18.21
C CYS A 200 -6.28 10.43 -17.20
N PRO A 201 -6.08 10.02 -15.93
CA PRO A 201 -5.50 10.90 -14.92
C PRO A 201 -4.02 11.25 -15.19
N TRP A 202 -3.37 10.47 -16.05
CA TRP A 202 -1.97 10.61 -16.45
C TRP A 202 -1.91 10.74 -17.96
N GLY A 203 -1.24 11.78 -18.46
CA GLY A 203 -1.00 11.93 -19.90
C GLY A 203 -0.13 10.80 -20.42
N GLU A 204 0.96 10.53 -19.70
CA GLU A 204 1.96 9.51 -20.03
C GLU A 204 2.27 8.62 -18.81
N ILE A 205 2.72 7.38 -19.05
CA ILE A 205 3.07 6.42 -17.98
C ILE A 205 4.10 6.98 -16.98
N ASN A 206 5.01 7.85 -17.42
CA ASN A 206 6.03 8.45 -16.55
C ASN A 206 5.42 9.32 -15.44
N GLU A 207 4.24 9.89 -15.65
CA GLU A 207 3.53 10.66 -14.62
C GLU A 207 3.02 9.73 -13.51
N LEU A 208 2.42 8.59 -13.87
CA LEU A 208 2.02 7.55 -12.92
C LEU A 208 3.23 7.01 -12.15
N ILE A 209 4.33 6.69 -12.85
CA ILE A 209 5.56 6.17 -12.20
C ILE A 209 6.11 7.19 -11.20
N LYS A 210 6.19 8.47 -11.58
CA LYS A 210 6.62 9.52 -10.66
C LYS A 210 5.72 9.61 -9.44
N GLN A 211 4.40 9.61 -9.64
CA GLN A 211 3.44 9.68 -8.55
C GLN A 211 3.55 8.45 -7.62
N TYR A 212 3.75 7.26 -8.18
CA TYR A 212 4.00 6.05 -7.42
C TYR A 212 5.27 6.14 -6.59
N GLU A 213 6.40 6.51 -7.18
CA GLU A 213 7.67 6.59 -6.46
C GLU A 213 7.63 7.64 -5.33
N ILE A 214 6.99 8.79 -5.56
CA ILE A 214 6.80 9.81 -4.52
C ILE A 214 5.88 9.30 -3.40
N SER A 215 4.79 8.63 -3.77
CA SER A 215 3.87 8.00 -2.80
C SER A 215 4.56 6.89 -2.00
N TYR A 216 5.41 6.11 -2.66
CA TYR A 216 6.21 5.04 -2.06
C TYR A 216 7.18 5.61 -1.02
N ILE A 217 7.94 6.66 -1.36
CA ILE A 217 8.79 7.36 -0.39
C ILE A 217 7.96 7.83 0.81
N HIS A 218 6.87 8.55 0.55
CA HIS A 218 6.11 9.21 1.61
C HIS A 218 5.43 8.20 2.54
N MET A 219 4.83 7.14 2.00
CA MET A 219 4.04 6.16 2.76
C MET A 219 4.90 5.02 3.32
N ILE A 220 5.77 4.43 2.49
CA ILE A 220 6.53 3.24 2.87
C ILE A 220 7.68 3.58 3.82
N SER A 221 8.22 4.82 3.81
CA SER A 221 9.20 5.23 4.82
C SER A 221 8.61 5.26 6.24
N ILE A 222 7.29 5.33 6.40
CA ILE A 222 6.62 5.28 7.71
C ILE A 222 6.17 3.85 8.02
N ILE A 223 5.55 3.20 7.04
CA ILE A 223 4.90 1.89 7.21
C ILE A 223 5.92 0.75 7.29
N HIS A 224 7.01 0.82 6.52
CA HIS A 224 7.99 -0.26 6.50
C HIS A 224 8.67 -0.51 7.85
N PRO A 225 9.30 0.49 8.50
CA PRO A 225 9.93 0.26 9.80
C PRO A 225 8.90 -0.05 10.89
N MET A 226 7.66 0.45 10.77
CA MET A 226 6.56 0.05 11.66
C MET A 226 6.23 -1.44 11.53
N ASN A 227 6.13 -1.96 10.30
CA ASN A 227 5.84 -3.37 10.06
C ASN A 227 7.00 -4.28 10.49
N VAL A 228 8.25 -3.86 10.28
CA VAL A 228 9.41 -4.63 10.74
C VAL A 228 9.41 -4.77 12.26
N ASN A 229 9.14 -3.67 12.97
CA ASN A 229 9.16 -3.67 14.44
C ASN A 229 7.99 -4.47 15.04
N GLY A 230 6.85 -4.52 14.35
CA GLY A 230 5.69 -5.33 14.74
C GLY A 230 5.68 -6.74 14.14
N PHE A 231 6.73 -7.16 13.43
CA PHE A 231 6.72 -8.41 12.67
C PHE A 231 6.63 -9.65 13.57
N GLU A 232 7.33 -9.65 14.71
CA GLU A 232 7.31 -10.78 15.63
C GLU A 232 5.90 -11.07 16.14
N ASP A 233 5.10 -10.03 16.43
CA ASP A 233 3.69 -10.19 16.83
C ASP A 233 2.82 -10.80 15.71
N GLN A 234 3.18 -10.56 14.45
CA GLN A 234 2.44 -11.08 13.29
C GLN A 234 2.66 -12.58 13.04
N ILE A 235 3.75 -13.15 13.56
CA ILE A 235 4.09 -14.57 13.38
C ILE A 235 3.83 -15.42 14.63
N ILE A 236 3.33 -14.83 15.72
CA ILE A 236 2.97 -15.58 16.96
C ILE A 236 1.96 -16.70 16.68
N ALA A 237 1.07 -16.49 15.72
CA ALA A 237 0.04 -17.46 15.35
C ALA A 237 0.47 -18.44 14.24
N CYS A 238 1.70 -18.33 13.72
CA CYS A 238 2.22 -19.26 12.72
C CYS A 238 2.52 -20.63 13.35
N ASP A 239 2.55 -21.67 12.51
CA ASP A 239 3.09 -22.97 12.90
C ASP A 239 4.56 -22.79 13.31
N GLU A 240 4.96 -23.39 14.44
CA GLU A 240 6.33 -23.30 14.95
C GLU A 240 7.37 -23.75 13.90
N ASN A 241 7.01 -24.68 13.02
CA ASN A 241 7.89 -25.16 11.96
C ASN A 241 8.03 -24.18 10.77
N GLU A 242 7.15 -23.18 10.67
CA GLU A 242 7.15 -22.18 9.59
C GLU A 242 7.78 -20.84 10.01
N ILE A 243 7.97 -20.60 11.31
CA ILE A 243 8.48 -19.32 11.86
C ILE A 243 9.81 -18.90 11.23
N ASP A 244 10.78 -19.82 11.12
CA ASP A 244 12.09 -19.51 10.54
C ASP A 244 11.98 -19.15 9.06
N TRP A 245 11.11 -19.86 8.32
CA TRP A 245 10.82 -19.54 6.93
C TRP A 245 10.14 -18.17 6.80
N CYS A 246 9.19 -17.83 7.68
CA CYS A 246 8.54 -16.52 7.70
C CYS A 246 9.56 -15.39 7.94
N ARG A 247 10.45 -15.56 8.93
CA ARG A 247 11.51 -14.59 9.23
C ARG A 247 12.47 -14.40 8.06
N GLU A 248 12.92 -15.49 7.44
CA GLU A 248 13.83 -15.44 6.30
C GLU A 248 13.18 -14.72 5.11
N ASN A 249 11.95 -15.10 4.74
CA ASN A 249 11.26 -14.48 3.61
C ASN A 249 10.94 -13.00 3.86
N PHE A 250 10.49 -12.65 5.07
CA PHE A 250 10.27 -11.27 5.44
C PHE A 250 11.56 -10.45 5.44
N GLY A 251 12.66 -11.01 5.95
CA GLY A 251 13.98 -10.35 5.93
C GLY A 251 14.46 -10.05 4.51
N LEU A 252 14.34 -11.00 3.59
CA LEU A 252 14.68 -10.80 2.17
C LEU A 252 13.82 -9.70 1.52
N LYS A 253 12.52 -9.71 1.82
CA LYS A 253 11.57 -8.70 1.32
C LYS A 253 11.86 -7.32 1.91
N SER A 254 12.16 -7.26 3.20
CA SER A 254 12.57 -6.06 3.92
C SER A 254 13.82 -5.45 3.29
N ALA A 255 14.86 -6.25 3.03
CA ALA A 255 16.07 -5.76 2.38
C ALA A 255 15.79 -5.20 0.98
N ALA A 256 14.92 -5.85 0.21
CA ALA A 256 14.52 -5.36 -1.11
C ALA A 256 13.70 -4.06 -1.07
N ILE A 257 12.79 -3.93 -0.09
CA ILE A 257 12.01 -2.72 0.15
C ILE A 257 12.91 -1.56 0.58
N THR A 258 13.84 -1.80 1.51
CA THR A 258 14.83 -0.80 1.95
C THR A 258 15.70 -0.35 0.78
N ALA A 259 16.15 -1.27 -0.07
CA ALA A 259 16.90 -0.94 -1.28
C ALA A 259 16.08 -0.06 -2.26
N GLU A 260 14.81 -0.39 -2.45
CA GLU A 260 13.91 0.37 -3.32
C GLU A 260 13.59 1.76 -2.77
N LEU A 261 13.46 1.90 -1.44
CA LEU A 261 13.41 3.20 -0.78
C LEU A 261 14.66 3.99 -1.10
N CYS A 262 15.87 3.46 -0.87
CA CYS A 262 17.11 4.16 -1.20
C CYS A 262 17.15 4.64 -2.65
N ARG A 263 16.75 3.81 -3.62
CA ARG A 263 16.68 4.17 -5.04
C ARG A 263 15.72 5.33 -5.29
N CYS A 264 14.54 5.30 -4.68
CA CYS A 264 13.55 6.38 -4.82
C CYS A 264 14.05 7.67 -4.14
N PHE A 265 14.65 7.57 -2.95
CA PHE A 265 15.29 8.70 -2.26
C PHE A 265 16.38 9.33 -3.12
N GLU A 266 17.28 8.54 -3.70
CA GLU A 266 18.35 9.05 -4.57
C GLU A 266 17.80 9.82 -5.77
N LYS A 267 16.70 9.33 -6.35
CA LYS A 267 16.07 9.93 -7.52
C LYS A 267 15.34 11.25 -7.22
N TRP A 268 14.63 11.32 -6.09
CA TRP A 268 13.67 12.40 -5.83
C TRP A 268 14.07 13.33 -4.69
N ILE A 269 14.99 12.91 -3.83
CA ILE A 269 15.43 13.63 -2.63
C ILE A 269 16.92 13.93 -2.78
N GLN A 270 17.25 15.12 -3.29
CA GLN A 270 18.64 15.56 -3.44
C GLN A 270 19.13 16.26 -2.17
#